data_AF-A0A455LAN9-F1
#
_entry.id   AF-A0A455LAN9-F1
#
_cell.length_a   1.000
_cell.length_b   1.000
_cell.length_c   1.000
_cell.angle_alpha   90.00
_cell.angle_beta   90.00
_cell.angle_gamma   90.00
#
_symmetry.space_group_name_H-M   'P 1'
#
loop_
_entity.id
_entity.type
_entity.pdbx_description
1 polymer ?
#
loop_
_entity_poly.entity_id
_entity_poly.type
_entity_poly.pdbx_seq_one_letter_code
_entity_poly.pdbx_strand_id
1 'polypeptide(L)'
;MSKFALLAVLAVLAVAQGYPQKEVEISDAASNGDWNLVHKLIQQRFENQRNLWEPSLTIPTGNVRSLKPLEGGHVYGESEYTFRSESNVNGKKTESKGGHRVVNKDGVVTEYDIEPKF
;
A
#
# COMPACT_ATOMS: atom_id res chain seq x y z
N MET A 1 -13.08 -35.00 -45.10
CA MET A 1 -14.05 -34.57 -44.04
C MET A 1 -13.41 -34.25 -42.68
N SER A 2 -12.07 -34.29 -42.51
CA SER A 2 -11.41 -33.97 -41.21
C SER A 2 -10.93 -32.53 -41.06
N LYS A 3 -10.74 -31.77 -42.15
CA LYS A 3 -10.15 -30.42 -42.10
C LYS A 3 -11.13 -29.32 -41.67
N PHE A 4 -12.43 -29.49 -41.94
CA PHE A 4 -13.47 -28.53 -41.54
C PHE A 4 -13.94 -28.72 -40.09
N ALA A 5 -13.82 -29.92 -39.53
CA ALA A 5 -14.13 -30.18 -38.12
C ALA A 5 -13.11 -29.49 -37.18
N LEU A 6 -11.83 -29.44 -37.57
CA LEU A 6 -10.78 -28.80 -36.76
C LEU A 6 -10.94 -27.27 -36.70
N LEU A 7 -11.37 -26.65 -37.80
CA LEU A 7 -11.64 -25.21 -37.88
C LEU A 7 -12.86 -24.80 -37.04
N ALA A 8 -13.90 -25.63 -37.00
CA ALA A 8 -15.08 -25.38 -36.15
C ALA A 8 -14.74 -25.47 -34.66
N VAL A 9 -13.86 -26.41 -34.25
CA VAL A 9 -13.43 -26.55 -32.85
C VAL A 9 -12.55 -25.36 -32.42
N LEU A 10 -11.68 -24.84 -33.29
CA LEU A 10 -10.89 -23.64 -33.02
C LEU A 10 -11.74 -22.36 -32.95
N ALA A 11 -12.76 -22.23 -33.81
CA ALA A 11 -13.67 -21.08 -33.76
C ALA A 11 -14.52 -21.07 -32.48
N VAL A 12 -14.98 -22.24 -32.00
CA VAL A 12 -15.72 -22.34 -30.72
C VAL A 12 -14.83 -22.08 -29.50
N LEU A 13 -13.55 -22.44 -29.56
CA LEU A 13 -12.58 -22.09 -28.50
C LEU A 13 -12.23 -20.61 -28.49
N ALA A 14 -12.25 -19.93 -29.64
CA ALA A 14 -11.96 -18.51 -29.75
C ALA A 14 -13.09 -17.59 -29.25
N VAL A 15 -14.37 -17.98 -29.40
CA VAL A 15 -15.49 -17.22 -28.78
C VAL A 15 -15.64 -17.46 -27.26
N ALA A 16 -15.04 -18.51 -26.71
CA ALA A 16 -15.05 -18.75 -25.27
C ALA A 16 -14.04 -17.88 -24.48
N GLN A 17 -13.14 -17.16 -25.16
CA GLN A 17 -12.05 -16.39 -24.51
C GLN A 17 -11.99 -14.92 -24.97
N GLY A 18 -13.13 -14.34 -25.38
CA GLY A 18 -13.15 -13.05 -26.08
C GLY A 18 -14.12 -11.98 -25.56
N TYR A 19 -14.67 -12.11 -24.36
CA TYR A 19 -15.29 -10.96 -23.68
C TYR A 19 -14.27 -10.40 -22.69
N PRO A 20 -13.96 -9.08 -22.70
CA PRO A 20 -13.32 -8.49 -21.55
C PRO A 20 -14.27 -8.74 -20.38
N GLN A 21 -13.88 -9.59 -19.43
CA GLN A 21 -14.56 -9.64 -18.14
C GLN A 21 -14.48 -8.21 -17.63
N LYS A 22 -15.62 -7.51 -17.62
CA LYS A 22 -15.72 -6.18 -17.03
C LYS A 22 -15.20 -6.38 -15.61
N GLU A 23 -14.00 -5.91 -15.31
CA GLU A 23 -13.47 -5.98 -13.95
C GLU A 23 -14.53 -5.29 -13.11
N VAL A 24 -15.18 -6.03 -12.22
CA VAL A 24 -16.16 -5.41 -11.33
C VAL A 24 -15.35 -4.47 -10.46
N GLU A 25 -15.40 -3.19 -10.80
CA GLU A 25 -14.66 -2.19 -10.09
C GLU A 25 -15.26 -2.02 -8.69
N ILE A 26 -14.43 -1.65 -7.74
CA ILE A 26 -14.87 -1.38 -6.36
C ILE A 26 -15.99 -0.31 -6.36
N SER A 27 -15.95 0.64 -7.30
CA SER A 27 -16.97 1.66 -7.56
C SER A 27 -18.33 1.08 -7.98
N ASP A 28 -18.34 0.08 -8.86
CA ASP A 28 -19.56 -0.61 -9.32
C ASP A 28 -20.18 -1.43 -8.16
N ALA A 29 -19.37 -2.12 -7.35
CA ALA A 29 -19.86 -2.85 -6.18
C ALA A 29 -20.40 -1.92 -5.08
N ALA A 30 -19.73 -0.79 -4.82
CA ALA A 30 -20.14 0.18 -3.83
C ALA A 30 -21.44 0.90 -4.21
N SER A 31 -21.60 1.27 -5.50
CA SER A 31 -22.83 1.92 -5.99
C SER A 31 -24.07 1.03 -5.91
N ASN A 32 -23.88 -0.30 -5.95
CA ASN A 32 -24.94 -1.29 -5.77
C ASN A 32 -25.14 -1.72 -4.29
N GLY A 33 -24.38 -1.15 -3.35
CA GLY A 33 -24.47 -1.46 -1.92
C GLY A 33 -23.93 -2.83 -1.52
N ASP A 34 -23.20 -3.51 -2.41
CA ASP A 34 -22.62 -4.83 -2.15
C ASP A 34 -21.27 -4.70 -1.42
N TRP A 35 -21.34 -4.38 -0.14
CA TRP A 35 -20.16 -4.16 0.72
C TRP A 35 -19.32 -5.42 0.92
N ASN A 36 -19.92 -6.61 0.82
CA ASN A 36 -19.19 -7.87 0.89
C ASN A 36 -18.28 -8.04 -0.33
N LEU A 37 -18.80 -7.71 -1.53
CA LEU A 37 -18.01 -7.72 -2.75
C LEU A 37 -16.94 -6.63 -2.75
N VAL A 38 -17.23 -5.43 -2.26
CA VAL A 38 -16.24 -4.36 -2.05
C VAL A 38 -15.07 -4.86 -1.18
N HIS A 39 -15.37 -5.49 -0.05
CA HIS A 39 -14.34 -6.00 0.85
C HIS A 39 -13.46 -7.06 0.17
N LYS A 40 -14.09 -7.98 -0.55
CA LYS A 40 -13.41 -9.04 -1.30
C LYS A 40 -12.50 -8.47 -2.40
N LEU A 41 -12.97 -7.50 -3.17
CA LEU A 41 -12.20 -6.86 -4.25
C LEU A 41 -10.99 -6.08 -3.73
N ILE A 42 -11.17 -5.38 -2.59
CA ILE A 42 -10.07 -4.68 -1.91
C ILE A 42 -9.03 -5.68 -1.40
N GLN A 43 -9.45 -6.76 -0.74
CA GLN A 43 -8.53 -7.80 -0.26
C GLN A 43 -7.75 -8.44 -1.41
N GLN A 44 -8.43 -8.84 -2.49
CA GLN A 44 -7.78 -9.41 -3.68
C GLN A 44 -6.79 -8.45 -4.32
N ARG A 45 -7.10 -7.14 -4.39
CA ARG A 45 -6.15 -6.15 -4.87
C ARG A 45 -4.91 -6.08 -3.97
N PHE A 46 -5.06 -6.10 -2.65
CA PHE A 46 -3.91 -6.11 -1.73
C PHE A 46 -3.07 -7.37 -1.85
N GLU A 47 -3.71 -8.55 -1.98
CA GLU A 47 -3.01 -9.82 -2.17
C GLU A 47 -2.24 -9.86 -3.49
N ASN A 48 -2.86 -9.42 -4.58
CA ASN A 48 -2.21 -9.35 -5.89
C ASN A 48 -1.10 -8.29 -5.95
N GLN A 49 -1.19 -7.23 -5.13
CA GLN A 49 -0.17 -6.21 -4.99
C GLN A 49 0.93 -6.55 -3.97
N ARG A 50 0.88 -7.70 -3.27
CA ARG A 50 1.96 -8.09 -2.33
C ARG A 50 3.34 -8.03 -2.98
N ASN A 51 3.47 -8.42 -4.24
CA ASN A 51 4.75 -8.39 -4.95
C ASN A 51 5.25 -6.99 -5.33
N LEU A 52 4.42 -5.95 -5.20
CA LEU A 52 4.80 -4.55 -5.48
C LEU A 52 5.22 -3.79 -4.22
N TRP A 53 4.87 -4.30 -3.04
CA TRP A 53 5.15 -3.69 -1.73
C TRP A 53 5.98 -4.58 -0.82
N GLU A 54 6.34 -5.80 -1.23
CA GLU A 54 7.27 -6.63 -0.50
C GLU A 54 8.65 -5.95 -0.51
N PRO A 55 9.20 -5.58 0.68
CA PRO A 55 10.58 -5.16 0.82
C PRO A 55 11.51 -6.11 0.06
N SER A 56 12.28 -5.59 -0.89
CA SER A 56 13.41 -6.33 -1.43
C SER A 56 14.27 -6.81 -0.25
N LEU A 57 14.45 -8.12 -0.10
CA LEU A 57 15.22 -8.74 0.99
C LEU A 57 16.71 -8.32 1.00
N THR A 58 17.16 -7.57 0.01
CA THR A 58 18.57 -7.20 -0.21
C THR A 58 18.93 -5.76 0.17
N ILE A 59 17.94 -4.90 0.39
CA ILE A 59 18.14 -3.60 1.04
C ILE A 59 17.07 -3.56 2.12
N PRO A 60 17.38 -3.48 3.41
CA PRO A 60 16.34 -3.26 4.39
C PRO A 60 15.64 -1.96 3.97
N THR A 61 14.43 -2.04 3.42
CA THR A 61 13.50 -0.91 3.28
C THR A 61 12.97 -0.57 4.69
N GLY A 62 13.89 -0.64 5.65
CA GLY A 62 13.69 -1.08 7.00
C GLY A 62 13.72 0.10 7.92
N ASN A 63 12.99 -0.07 9.01
CA ASN A 63 12.98 0.78 10.19
C ASN A 63 14.33 1.51 10.35
N VAL A 64 14.29 2.85 10.42
CA VAL A 64 15.49 3.69 10.59
C VAL A 64 16.37 3.19 11.75
N ARG A 65 15.75 2.61 12.79
CA ARG A 65 16.45 1.99 13.93
C ARG A 65 17.35 0.82 13.57
N SER A 66 17.07 0.13 12.47
CA SER A 66 17.77 -1.08 12.04
C SER A 66 18.97 -0.83 11.11
N LEU A 67 19.17 0.42 10.67
CA LEU A 67 20.28 0.79 9.82
C LEU A 67 21.61 0.55 10.55
N LYS A 68 22.53 -0.12 9.87
CA LYS A 68 23.90 -0.36 10.33
C LYS A 68 24.87 -0.03 9.19
N PRO A 69 26.02 0.60 9.49
CA PRO A 69 27.05 0.78 8.48
C PRO A 69 27.62 -0.57 8.05
N LEU A 70 27.95 -0.70 6.76
CA LEU A 70 28.82 -1.77 6.28
C LEU A 70 30.27 -1.46 6.68
N GLU A 71 31.17 -2.44 6.60
CA GLU A 71 32.59 -2.24 6.91
C GLU A 71 33.17 -1.10 6.06
N GLY A 72 33.75 -0.08 6.71
CA GLY A 72 34.26 1.13 6.07
C GLY A 72 33.19 2.10 5.52
N GLY A 73 31.91 1.81 5.71
CA GLY A 73 30.79 2.64 5.28
C GLY A 73 30.21 3.52 6.40
N HIS A 74 29.37 4.47 5.99
CA HIS A 74 28.57 5.28 6.90
C HIS A 74 27.09 5.07 6.60
N VAL A 75 26.24 5.22 7.60
CA VAL A 75 24.79 5.21 7.41
C VAL A 75 24.14 6.36 8.17
N TYR A 76 23.23 7.05 7.48
CA TYR A 76 22.36 8.04 8.09
C TYR A 76 20.92 7.71 7.68
N GLY A 77 20.02 7.68 8.64
CA GLY A 77 18.60 7.59 8.39
C GLY A 77 17.83 8.43 9.38
N GLU A 78 16.73 9.00 8.91
CA GLU A 78 15.84 9.82 9.71
C GLU A 78 14.39 9.47 9.37
N SER A 79 13.56 9.39 10.41
CA SER A 79 12.12 9.27 10.29
C SER A 79 11.46 10.23 11.26
N GLU A 80 10.49 10.98 10.77
CA GLU A 80 9.73 11.95 11.55
C GLU A 80 8.24 11.74 11.25
N TYR A 81 7.40 11.79 12.29
CA TYR A 81 5.96 11.96 12.12
C TYR A 81 5.47 13.12 13.00
N THR A 82 4.49 13.86 12.48
CA THR A 82 3.83 14.95 13.20
C THR A 82 2.33 14.85 12.99
N PHE A 83 1.54 15.25 13.99
CA PHE A 83 0.10 15.35 13.87
C PHE A 83 -0.43 16.66 14.46
N ARG A 84 -1.56 17.09 13.90
CA ARG A 84 -2.39 18.18 14.42
C ARG A 84 -3.84 17.75 14.33
N SER A 85 -4.58 17.93 15.41
CA SER A 85 -6.01 17.70 15.49
C SER A 85 -6.67 18.89 16.14
N GLU A 86 -7.66 19.45 15.47
CA GLU A 86 -8.45 20.55 15.97
C GLU A 86 -9.92 20.15 15.99
N SER A 87 -10.63 20.55 17.04
CA SER A 87 -12.09 20.41 17.11
C SER A 87 -12.73 21.69 17.62
N ASN A 88 -13.92 21.99 17.12
CA ASN A 88 -14.76 23.07 17.61
C ASN A 88 -16.18 22.55 17.80
N VAL A 89 -16.58 22.38 19.05
CA VAL A 89 -17.93 21.93 19.42
C VAL A 89 -18.57 23.03 20.24
N ASN A 90 -19.63 23.64 19.72
CA ASN A 90 -20.37 24.73 20.36
C ASN A 90 -19.48 25.92 20.81
N GLY A 91 -18.50 26.30 19.99
CA GLY A 91 -17.59 27.41 20.30
C GLY A 91 -16.43 27.04 21.23
N LYS A 92 -16.41 25.83 21.80
CA LYS A 92 -15.26 25.33 22.55
C LYS A 92 -14.26 24.72 21.57
N LYS A 93 -13.11 25.38 21.43
CA LYS A 93 -11.98 24.90 20.65
C LYS A 93 -11.11 23.97 21.47
N THR A 94 -10.69 22.86 20.88
CA THR A 94 -9.64 21.98 21.41
C THR A 94 -8.60 21.75 20.34
N GLU A 95 -7.33 21.87 20.70
CA GLU A 95 -6.22 21.55 19.82
C GLU A 95 -5.35 20.48 20.49
N SER A 96 -4.93 19.49 19.69
CA SER A 96 -3.93 18.51 20.07
C SER A 96 -2.89 18.43 18.97
N LYS A 97 -1.62 18.50 19.35
CA LYS A 97 -0.49 18.41 18.42
C LYS A 97 0.65 17.64 19.06
N GLY A 98 1.50 17.06 18.23
CA GLY A 98 2.69 16.34 18.68
C GLY A 98 3.42 15.71 17.51
N GLY A 99 4.58 15.15 17.78
CA GLY A 99 5.34 14.41 16.81
C GLY A 99 6.48 13.66 17.47
N HIS A 100 7.11 12.79 16.70
CA HIS A 100 8.23 11.99 17.16
C HIS A 100 9.25 11.85 16.04
N ARG A 101 10.52 11.91 16.41
CA ARG A 101 11.64 11.82 15.50
C ARG A 101 12.61 10.75 15.93
N VAL A 102 13.07 9.97 14.95
CA VAL A 102 14.06 8.91 15.09
C VAL A 102 15.21 9.24 14.14
N VAL A 103 16.41 9.35 14.67
CA VAL A 103 17.64 9.57 13.91
C VAL A 103 18.56 8.38 14.17
N ASN A 104 19.06 7.76 13.11
CA ASN A 104 20.12 6.76 13.18
C ASN A 104 21.36 7.29 12.47
N LYS A 105 22.45 7.44 13.21
CA LYS A 105 23.75 7.84 12.70
C LYS A 105 24.77 6.75 13.00
N ASP A 106 25.25 6.07 11.97
CA ASP A 106 26.24 5.00 12.04
C ASP A 106 25.85 3.87 13.02
N GLY A 107 24.56 3.55 13.12
CA GLY A 107 24.01 2.55 14.02
C GLY A 107 23.66 3.07 15.42
N VAL A 108 23.96 4.34 15.72
CA VAL A 108 23.55 5.00 16.97
C VAL A 108 22.19 5.65 16.76
N VAL A 109 21.20 5.20 17.53
CA VAL A 109 19.81 5.66 17.44
C VAL A 109 19.52 6.70 18.52
N THR A 110 18.96 7.84 18.11
CA THR A 110 18.46 8.91 18.96
C THR A 110 16.98 9.13 18.67
N GLU A 111 16.15 9.11 19.72
CA GLU A 111 14.69 9.29 19.61
C GLU A 111 14.23 10.41 20.54
N TYR A 112 13.35 11.28 20.05
CA TYR A 112 12.78 12.36 20.84
C TYR A 112 11.42 12.82 20.29
N ASP A 113 10.57 13.25 21.20
CA ASP A 113 9.31 13.89 20.85
C ASP A 113 9.58 15.32 20.38
N ILE A 114 8.82 15.74 19.38
CA ILE A 114 8.91 17.09 18.82
C ILE A 114 7.57 17.80 18.97
N GLU A 115 7.64 19.09 19.27
CA GLU A 115 6.49 19.97 19.18
C GLU A 115 6.45 20.58 17.77
N PRO A 116 5.47 20.21 16.91
CA PRO A 116 5.46 20.69 15.54
C PRO A 116 5.09 22.17 15.49
N LYS A 117 5.75 22.90 14.60
CA LYS A 117 5.40 24.29 14.25
C LYS A 117 4.65 24.26 12.93
N PHE A 118 3.34 24.51 12.97
CA PHE A 118 2.46 24.62 11.80
C PHE A 118 2.18 26.08 11.47
#